data_AF-A0A915KF76-F1
#
_entry.id   AF-A0A915KF76-F1
#
_cell.length_a   1.000
_cell.length_b   1.000
_cell.length_c   1.000
_cell.angle_alpha   90.00
_cell.angle_beta   90.00
_cell.angle_gamma   90.00
#
_symmetry.space_group_name_H-M   'P 1'
#
loop_
_entity.id
_entity.type
_entity.pdbx_description
1 polymer ?
#
loop_
_entity_poly.entity_id
_entity_poly.type
_entity_poly.pdbx_seq_one_letter_code
_entity_poly.pdbx_strand_id
1 'polypeptide(L)'
;RAFFLELLNTRLQSINLFEFGRVDFLVYVSASKYTVLDPACPTLFSRCKARRNMYSTFFDTKLIDKTKFDDQTATPGKSFTVDVNPEKGLYAQFLKKNCVDIDSAYLLHLKPKLDLHVPLISSARQQHDQTQLYKHFEYFNRQINLNMKNLADFLGNFFAGSEEILLNCEGDVSSRDNFLKRKCKSLNLDEEIQLFNRLRSWDGYEHCAFVHEAGKFVESSVLAVNDI
;
A
#
# COMPACT_ATOMS: atom_id res chain seq x y z
N ARG A 1 -6.25 -7.97 11.93
CA ARG A 1 -5.92 -6.76 11.13
C ARG A 1 -4.42 -6.67 10.81
N ALA A 2 -3.56 -7.15 11.72
CA ALA A 2 -2.09 -7.10 11.62
C ALA A 2 -1.48 -7.98 10.50
N PHE A 3 -1.93 -9.23 10.28
CA PHE A 3 -1.24 -10.16 9.36
C PHE A 3 -0.89 -9.58 7.98
N PHE A 4 -1.85 -9.00 7.27
CA PHE A 4 -1.59 -8.46 5.94
C PHE A 4 -0.69 -7.22 5.97
N LEU A 5 -0.80 -6.38 7.00
CA LEU A 5 0.11 -5.25 7.23
C LEU A 5 1.53 -5.77 7.46
N GLU A 6 1.66 -6.78 8.31
CA GLU A 6 2.93 -7.41 8.66
C GLU A 6 3.55 -8.15 7.47
N LEU A 7 2.75 -8.85 6.68
CA LEU A 7 3.19 -9.52 5.46
C LEU A 7 3.78 -8.53 4.45
N LEU A 8 3.14 -7.35 4.33
CA LEU A 8 3.63 -6.30 3.46
C LEU A 8 4.90 -5.68 4.04
N ASN A 9 4.93 -5.41 5.35
CA ASN A 9 6.09 -4.87 6.05
C ASN A 9 7.33 -5.79 5.96
N THR A 10 7.16 -7.08 6.25
CA THR A 10 8.19 -8.11 6.12
C THR A 10 8.66 -8.28 4.67
N ARG A 11 7.75 -8.20 3.69
CA ARG A 11 8.12 -8.23 2.27
C ARG A 11 8.95 -7.03 1.85
N LEU A 12 8.64 -5.84 2.37
CA LEU A 12 9.38 -4.61 2.10
C LEU A 12 10.77 -4.67 2.69
N GLN A 13 10.86 -5.07 3.96
CA GLN A 13 12.11 -5.12 4.71
C GLN A 13 12.98 -6.35 4.36
N SER A 14 12.44 -7.31 3.61
CA SER A 14 13.08 -8.60 3.34
C SER A 14 13.50 -9.33 4.62
N ILE A 15 12.70 -9.20 5.67
CA ILE A 15 12.92 -9.85 6.98
C ILE A 15 11.95 -11.03 7.17
N ASN A 16 12.21 -11.85 8.19
CA ASN A 16 11.43 -13.05 8.52
C ASN A 16 11.31 -14.01 7.34
N LEU A 17 10.06 -14.30 6.91
CA LEU A 17 9.77 -15.24 5.83
C LEU A 17 10.44 -14.87 4.51
N PHE A 18 10.72 -13.58 4.29
CA PHE A 18 11.35 -13.10 3.07
C PHE A 18 12.88 -13.07 3.12
N GLU A 19 13.50 -13.37 4.27
CA GLU A 19 14.96 -13.57 4.37
C GLU A 19 15.41 -14.80 3.57
N PHE A 20 14.54 -15.81 3.53
CA PHE A 20 14.76 -17.06 2.81
C PHE A 20 14.40 -16.96 1.32
N GLY A 21 14.07 -15.75 0.85
CA GLY A 21 13.70 -15.48 -0.53
C GLY A 21 12.20 -15.29 -0.72
N ARG A 22 11.73 -15.63 -1.92
CA ARG A 22 10.34 -15.35 -2.34
C ARG A 22 9.44 -16.49 -1.94
N VAL A 23 8.77 -16.34 -0.81
CA VAL A 23 7.79 -17.31 -0.31
C VAL A 23 6.44 -17.02 -0.95
N ASP A 24 5.88 -18.03 -1.61
CA ASP A 24 4.50 -18.01 -2.09
C ASP A 24 3.53 -18.27 -0.93
N PHE A 25 2.46 -17.49 -0.85
CA PHE A 25 1.45 -17.66 0.20
C PHE A 25 0.15 -18.18 -0.37
N LEU A 26 -0.37 -19.24 0.24
CA LEU A 26 -1.76 -19.69 0.06
C LEU A 26 -2.53 -19.36 1.34
N VAL A 27 -3.48 -18.43 1.25
CA VAL A 27 -4.18 -17.91 2.42
C VAL A 27 -5.68 -17.80 2.17
N TYR A 28 -6.47 -18.33 3.10
CA TYR A 28 -7.90 -18.08 3.15
C TYR A 28 -8.17 -16.68 3.72
N VAL A 29 -8.97 -15.89 3.01
CA VAL A 29 -9.38 -14.55 3.43
C VAL A 29 -10.89 -14.41 3.42
N SER A 30 -11.42 -13.56 4.28
CA SER A 30 -12.83 -13.20 4.21
C SER A 30 -13.13 -12.37 2.97
N ALA A 31 -14.41 -12.35 2.55
CA ALA A 31 -14.94 -11.49 1.50
C ALA A 31 -14.43 -10.04 1.59
N SER A 32 -14.39 -9.49 2.81
CA SER A 32 -13.93 -8.13 3.03
C SER A 32 -12.49 -7.90 2.60
N LYS A 33 -11.60 -8.86 2.90
CA LYS A 33 -10.18 -8.79 2.53
C LYS A 33 -9.97 -9.14 1.07
N TYR A 34 -10.73 -10.10 0.56
CA TYR A 34 -10.75 -10.44 -0.86
C TYR A 34 -10.98 -9.19 -1.72
N THR A 35 -11.98 -8.35 -1.41
CA THR A 35 -12.23 -7.13 -2.20
C THR A 35 -11.07 -6.14 -2.25
N VAL A 36 -10.23 -6.10 -1.21
CA VAL A 36 -9.06 -5.22 -1.20
C VAL A 36 -7.91 -5.82 -2.00
N LEU A 37 -7.78 -7.15 -2.03
CA LEU A 37 -6.66 -7.85 -2.65
C LEU A 37 -6.93 -8.22 -4.12
N ASP A 38 -8.21 -8.38 -4.50
CA ASP A 38 -8.61 -8.75 -5.86
C ASP A 38 -8.53 -7.55 -6.82
N PRO A 39 -7.65 -7.59 -7.85
CA PRO A 39 -7.55 -6.54 -8.84
C PRO A 39 -8.82 -6.40 -9.71
N ALA A 40 -9.65 -7.46 -9.83
CA ALA A 40 -10.81 -7.47 -10.71
C ALA A 40 -12.02 -6.68 -10.17
N CYS A 41 -12.02 -6.28 -8.90
CA CYS A 41 -13.17 -5.62 -8.27
C CYS A 41 -13.14 -4.09 -8.52
N PRO A 42 -13.95 -3.51 -9.43
CA PRO A 42 -13.63 -2.23 -10.08
C PRO A 42 -13.98 -0.98 -9.26
N THR A 43 -14.88 -1.10 -8.29
CA THR A 43 -15.25 0.02 -7.42
C THR A 43 -14.69 -0.25 -6.04
N LEU A 44 -13.81 0.61 -5.51
CA LEU A 44 -13.36 0.57 -4.11
C LEU A 44 -13.42 1.97 -3.52
N PHE A 45 -13.70 2.06 -2.22
CA PHE A 45 -13.46 3.30 -1.47
C PHE A 45 -11.98 3.70 -1.58
N SER A 46 -11.67 5.00 -1.61
CA SER A 46 -10.31 5.52 -1.85
C SER A 46 -9.23 4.86 -0.98
N ARG A 47 -9.49 4.69 0.32
CA ARG A 47 -8.58 4.01 1.26
C ARG A 47 -8.33 2.54 0.92
N CYS A 48 -9.35 1.84 0.43
CA CYS A 48 -9.20 0.45 0.00
C CYS A 48 -8.44 0.37 -1.32
N LYS A 49 -8.65 1.33 -2.23
CA LYS A 49 -7.93 1.41 -3.51
C LYS A 49 -6.43 1.62 -3.30
N ALA A 50 -6.05 2.56 -2.42
CA ALA A 50 -4.64 2.77 -2.07
C ALA A 50 -4.00 1.48 -1.53
N ARG A 51 -4.73 0.78 -0.65
CA ARG A 51 -4.25 -0.47 -0.07
C ARG A 51 -4.10 -1.58 -1.12
N ARG A 52 -5.05 -1.69 -2.05
CA ARG A 52 -4.96 -2.61 -3.20
C ARG A 52 -3.73 -2.32 -4.03
N ASN A 53 -3.56 -1.06 -4.45
CA ASN A 53 -2.44 -0.63 -5.28
C ASN A 53 -1.10 -1.04 -4.65
N MET A 54 -0.98 -0.88 -3.33
CA MET A 54 0.18 -1.32 -2.58
C MET A 54 0.41 -2.83 -2.72
N TYR A 55 -0.59 -3.67 -2.42
CA TYR A 55 -0.45 -5.13 -2.57
C TYR A 55 -0.15 -5.56 -4.00
N SER A 56 -0.80 -4.97 -5.00
CA SER A 56 -0.59 -5.31 -6.41
C SER A 56 0.83 -5.01 -6.91
N THR A 57 1.58 -4.17 -6.21
CA THR A 57 2.98 -3.89 -6.55
C THR A 57 3.93 -4.90 -5.97
N PHE A 58 3.64 -5.44 -4.79
CA PHE A 58 4.52 -6.39 -4.12
C PHE A 58 4.16 -7.84 -4.43
N PHE A 59 2.90 -8.10 -4.78
CA PHE A 59 2.35 -9.43 -4.97
C PHE A 59 1.48 -9.53 -6.22
N ASP A 60 1.67 -10.60 -6.99
CA ASP A 60 0.67 -11.11 -7.90
C ASP A 60 -0.36 -11.92 -7.11
N THR A 61 -1.61 -11.46 -7.12
CA THR A 61 -2.71 -12.10 -6.40
C THR A 61 -3.59 -12.87 -7.37
N LYS A 62 -3.79 -14.15 -7.11
CA LYS A 62 -4.69 -15.01 -7.89
C LYS A 62 -5.70 -15.69 -6.96
N LEU A 63 -6.99 -15.63 -7.31
CA LEU A 63 -8.01 -16.46 -6.67
C LEU A 63 -7.83 -17.91 -7.12
N ILE A 64 -7.71 -18.82 -6.15
CA ILE A 64 -7.58 -20.27 -6.38
C ILE A 64 -8.90 -20.96 -6.14
N ASP A 65 -9.54 -20.67 -5.00
CA ASP A 65 -10.77 -21.34 -4.59
C ASP A 65 -11.68 -20.41 -3.79
N LYS A 66 -12.97 -20.73 -3.76
CA LYS A 66 -13.99 -20.05 -2.97
C LYS A 66 -14.82 -21.11 -2.26
N THR A 67 -14.76 -21.11 -0.93
CA THR A 67 -15.46 -22.09 -0.08
C THR A 67 -16.50 -21.37 0.78
N LYS A 68 -17.74 -21.86 0.80
CA LYS A 68 -18.77 -21.32 1.70
C LYS A 68 -18.55 -21.79 3.13
N PHE A 69 -18.91 -20.95 4.11
CA PHE A 69 -18.82 -21.32 5.52
C PHE A 69 -19.84 -22.39 5.93
N ASP A 70 -20.97 -22.46 5.21
CA ASP A 70 -22.11 -23.35 5.48
C ASP A 70 -22.19 -24.57 4.56
N ASP A 71 -21.12 -24.92 3.83
CA ASP A 71 -21.12 -26.19 3.09
C ASP A 71 -21.04 -27.37 4.07
N GLN A 72 -22.22 -27.83 4.52
CA GLN A 72 -22.44 -29.04 5.32
C GLN A 72 -22.00 -30.34 4.60
N THR A 73 -21.42 -30.22 3.40
CA THR A 73 -20.80 -31.31 2.63
C THR A 73 -19.30 -31.45 2.91
N ALA A 74 -18.67 -30.51 3.63
CA ALA A 74 -17.28 -30.61 4.03
C ALA A 74 -17.14 -31.46 5.30
N THR A 75 -16.39 -32.56 5.17
CA THR A 75 -15.80 -33.42 6.22
C THR A 75 -15.88 -32.89 7.67
N PRO A 76 -16.28 -33.71 8.66
CA PRO A 76 -16.40 -33.29 10.06
C PRO A 76 -15.08 -32.70 10.55
N GLY A 77 -15.08 -31.40 10.88
CA GLY A 77 -13.88 -30.68 11.37
C GLY A 77 -13.58 -29.33 10.70
N LYS A 78 -14.29 -28.95 9.62
CA LYS A 78 -14.11 -27.67 8.92
C LYS A 78 -15.36 -26.78 8.97
N SER A 79 -15.85 -26.46 10.16
CA SER A 79 -16.79 -25.35 10.30
C SER A 79 -16.01 -24.13 10.75
N PHE A 80 -15.95 -23.09 9.91
CA PHE A 80 -15.42 -21.79 10.30
C PHE A 80 -16.58 -21.00 10.89
N THR A 81 -16.58 -20.80 12.21
CA THR A 81 -17.48 -19.85 12.85
C THR A 81 -17.00 -18.44 12.54
N VAL A 82 -17.73 -17.75 11.66
CA VAL A 82 -17.51 -16.33 11.41
C VAL A 82 -18.31 -15.55 12.45
N ASP A 83 -17.61 -14.77 13.26
CA ASP A 83 -18.23 -13.77 14.12
C ASP A 83 -18.72 -12.62 13.22
N VAL A 84 -19.95 -12.76 12.71
CA VAL A 84 -20.55 -11.84 11.74
C VAL A 84 -20.84 -10.53 12.45
N ASN A 85 -19.90 -9.58 12.38
CA ASN A 85 -20.11 -8.26 12.95
C ASN A 85 -21.13 -7.50 12.06
N PRO A 86 -22.38 -7.26 12.51
CA PRO A 86 -23.48 -6.88 11.62
C PRO A 86 -23.46 -5.42 11.12
N GLU A 87 -22.53 -4.59 11.58
CA GLU A 87 -22.75 -3.13 11.56
C GLU A 87 -22.08 -2.34 10.43
N LYS A 88 -22.04 -2.86 9.20
CA LYS A 88 -21.63 -2.02 8.05
C LYS A 88 -22.54 -2.19 6.86
N GLY A 89 -23.78 -1.70 6.97
CA GLY A 89 -24.77 -1.70 5.88
C GLY A 89 -24.23 -1.17 4.55
N LEU A 90 -23.42 -0.09 4.58
CA LEU A 90 -22.76 0.44 3.37
C LEU A 90 -21.72 -0.51 2.77
N TYR A 91 -21.01 -1.27 3.60
CA TYR A 91 -20.00 -2.21 3.15
C TYR A 91 -20.64 -3.52 2.64
N ALA A 92 -21.67 -4.02 3.30
CA ALA A 92 -22.44 -5.18 2.84
C ALA A 92 -23.13 -4.90 1.49
N GLN A 93 -23.71 -3.71 1.31
CA GLN A 93 -24.26 -3.27 0.03
C GLN A 93 -23.17 -3.19 -1.06
N PHE A 94 -21.99 -2.71 -0.70
CA PHE A 94 -20.84 -2.66 -1.59
C PHE A 94 -20.34 -4.06 -2.00
N LEU A 95 -20.27 -5.02 -1.08
CA LEU A 95 -19.90 -6.40 -1.38
C LEU A 95 -20.91 -7.05 -2.33
N LYS A 96 -22.22 -6.87 -2.06
CA LYS A 96 -23.31 -7.33 -2.93
C LYS A 96 -23.21 -6.74 -4.34
N LYS A 97 -22.93 -5.43 -4.46
CA LYS A 97 -22.78 -4.75 -5.76
C LYS A 97 -21.61 -5.28 -6.60
N ASN A 98 -20.56 -5.76 -5.94
CA ASN A 98 -19.38 -6.32 -6.61
C ASN A 98 -19.44 -7.86 -6.73
N CYS A 99 -20.62 -8.48 -6.56
CA CYS A 99 -20.83 -9.93 -6.65
C CYS A 99 -19.93 -10.76 -5.72
N VAL A 100 -19.47 -10.18 -4.61
CA VAL A 100 -18.67 -10.89 -3.61
C VAL A 100 -19.58 -11.44 -2.53
N ASP A 101 -19.56 -12.77 -2.42
CA ASP A 101 -20.30 -13.53 -1.43
C ASP A 101 -19.67 -13.36 -0.05
N ILE A 102 -20.46 -12.85 0.89
CA ILE A 102 -20.02 -12.48 2.24
C ILE A 102 -19.76 -13.74 3.08
N ASP A 103 -20.51 -14.81 2.81
CA ASP A 103 -20.51 -16.04 3.58
C ASP A 103 -19.51 -17.07 3.00
N SER A 104 -18.47 -16.56 2.34
CA SER A 104 -17.41 -17.37 1.75
C SER A 104 -16.02 -16.94 2.20
N ALA A 105 -15.16 -17.94 2.37
CA ALA A 105 -13.71 -17.78 2.40
C ALA A 105 -13.15 -17.88 0.98
N TYR A 106 -12.19 -17.03 0.66
CA TYR A 106 -11.52 -16.98 -0.63
C TYR A 106 -10.08 -17.41 -0.43
N LEU A 107 -9.66 -18.50 -1.08
CA LEU A 107 -8.28 -18.94 -1.09
C LEU A 107 -7.51 -18.13 -2.14
N LEU A 108 -6.58 -17.30 -1.66
CA LEU A 108 -5.72 -16.51 -2.51
C LEU A 108 -4.32 -17.11 -2.56
N HIS A 109 -3.75 -17.14 -3.77
CA HIS A 109 -2.33 -17.31 -4.00
C HIS A 109 -1.69 -15.95 -4.17
N LEU A 110 -0.83 -15.57 -3.22
CA LEU A 110 -0.04 -14.34 -3.26
C LEU A 110 1.39 -14.73 -3.61
N LYS A 111 1.81 -14.37 -4.83
CA LYS A 111 3.18 -14.57 -5.29
C LYS A 111 3.97 -13.27 -5.19
N PRO A 112 5.09 -13.21 -4.47
CA PRO A 112 5.94 -12.03 -4.45
C PRO A 112 6.48 -11.74 -5.86
N LYS A 113 6.34 -10.51 -6.35
CA LYS A 113 6.89 -10.12 -7.65
C LYS A 113 8.43 -10.19 -7.67
N LEU A 114 8.96 -10.60 -8.84
CA LEU A 114 10.39 -10.79 -9.15
C LEU A 114 11.18 -9.49 -8.94
N ASP A 115 10.74 -8.46 -9.65
CA ASP A 115 11.37 -7.15 -9.62
C ASP A 115 10.43 -6.20 -8.89
N LEU A 116 10.92 -5.64 -7.78
CA LEU A 116 10.45 -4.35 -7.33
C LEU A 116 10.88 -3.37 -8.42
N HIS A 117 10.02 -3.12 -9.41
CA HIS A 117 10.38 -2.37 -10.61
C HIS A 117 10.85 -0.94 -10.37
N VAL A 118 10.86 -0.46 -9.12
CA VAL A 118 11.50 0.78 -8.76
C VAL A 118 12.20 0.60 -7.40
N PRO A 119 13.54 0.39 -7.35
CA PRO A 119 14.25 0.40 -6.09
C PRO A 119 14.08 1.79 -5.45
N LEU A 120 13.75 1.83 -4.16
CA LEU A 120 13.96 3.04 -3.38
C LEU A 120 15.47 3.23 -3.32
N ILE A 121 16.01 4.19 -4.08
CA ILE A 121 17.46 4.34 -4.25
C ILE A 121 18.04 4.81 -2.92
N SER A 122 18.84 3.99 -2.24
CA SER A 122 19.65 4.47 -1.12
C SER A 122 20.71 5.42 -1.68
N SER A 123 20.60 6.73 -1.42
CA SER A 123 21.68 7.64 -1.76
C SER A 123 22.90 7.29 -0.92
N ALA A 124 24.10 7.34 -1.50
CA ALA A 124 25.36 7.08 -0.78
C ALA A 124 25.58 8.01 0.42
N ARG A 125 24.84 9.12 0.49
CA ARG A 125 24.86 10.10 1.60
C ARG A 125 23.98 9.70 2.78
N GLN A 126 23.05 8.77 2.61
CA GLN A 126 22.12 8.34 3.64
C GLN A 126 22.19 6.83 3.83
N GLN A 127 22.96 6.39 4.83
CA GLN A 127 22.82 5.05 5.41
C GLN A 127 21.54 4.96 6.25
N HIS A 128 20.39 5.33 5.68
CA HIS A 128 19.14 4.90 6.28
C HIS A 128 19.02 3.40 6.06
N ASP A 129 18.79 2.66 7.14
CA ASP A 129 18.30 1.29 7.08
C ASP A 129 17.16 1.24 6.04
N GLN A 130 17.24 0.30 5.08
CA GLN A 130 16.23 0.13 4.03
C GLN A 130 14.82 0.06 4.63
N THR A 131 14.71 -0.47 5.85
CA THR A 131 13.49 -0.47 6.66
C THR A 131 12.90 0.91 6.91
N GLN A 132 13.71 1.88 7.34
CA GLN A 132 13.23 3.25 7.58
C GLN A 132 12.77 3.90 6.28
N LEU A 133 13.52 3.66 5.19
CA LEU A 133 13.21 4.17 3.88
C LEU A 133 11.84 3.69 3.38
N TYR A 134 11.53 2.41 3.55
CA TYR A 134 10.21 1.88 3.21
C TYR A 134 9.08 2.46 4.05
N LYS A 135 9.31 2.66 5.35
CA LYS A 135 8.30 3.28 6.23
C LYS A 135 8.05 4.75 5.87
N HIS A 136 9.09 5.48 5.45
CA HIS A 136 8.94 6.83 4.91
C HIS A 136 8.12 6.80 3.61
N PHE A 137 8.38 5.85 2.72
CA PHE A 137 7.58 5.68 1.50
C PHE A 137 6.13 5.28 1.80
N GLU A 138 5.88 4.41 2.76
CA GLU A 138 4.51 4.06 3.19
C GLU A 138 3.77 5.31 3.70
N TYR A 139 4.44 6.12 4.52
CA TYR A 139 3.88 7.39 4.97
C TYR A 139 3.59 8.33 3.79
N PHE A 140 4.52 8.47 2.85
CA PHE A 140 4.35 9.27 1.64
C PHE A 140 3.16 8.83 0.79
N ASN A 141 3.09 7.53 0.45
CA ASN A 141 1.98 6.93 -0.29
C ASN A 141 0.65 7.19 0.40
N ARG A 142 0.60 7.04 1.74
CA ARG A 142 -0.59 7.32 2.53
C ARG A 142 -0.99 8.79 2.45
N GLN A 143 -0.05 9.73 2.58
CA GLN A 143 -0.35 11.15 2.48
C GLN A 143 -0.85 11.51 1.08
N ILE A 144 -0.20 11.05 0.01
CA ILE A 144 -0.64 11.30 -1.38
C ILE A 144 -2.06 10.77 -1.63
N ASN A 145 -2.35 9.55 -1.21
CA ASN A 145 -3.65 8.91 -1.49
C ASN A 145 -4.80 9.45 -0.64
N LEU A 146 -4.51 10.05 0.52
CA LEU A 146 -5.50 10.70 1.37
C LEU A 146 -5.68 12.19 1.05
N ASN A 147 -4.70 12.81 0.39
CA ASN A 147 -4.73 14.23 0.10
C ASN A 147 -5.66 14.56 -1.08
N MET A 148 -6.53 15.54 -0.86
CA MET A 148 -7.48 16.03 -1.87
C MET A 148 -6.92 17.17 -2.71
N LYS A 149 -5.77 17.73 -2.31
CA LYS A 149 -5.10 18.85 -2.97
C LYS A 149 -4.34 18.41 -4.24
N ASN A 150 -3.91 19.40 -5.02
CA ASN A 150 -2.99 19.17 -6.14
C ASN A 150 -1.57 18.91 -5.62
N LEU A 151 -0.67 18.50 -6.52
CA LEU A 151 0.71 18.19 -6.18
C LEU A 151 1.49 19.42 -5.70
N ALA A 152 1.31 20.59 -6.32
CA ALA A 152 1.96 21.82 -5.86
C ALA A 152 1.66 22.13 -4.38
N ASP A 153 0.39 22.10 -3.99
CA ASP A 153 0.00 22.37 -2.61
C ASP A 153 0.53 21.30 -1.65
N PHE A 154 0.54 20.03 -2.07
CA PHE A 154 1.10 18.96 -1.25
C PHE A 154 2.59 19.15 -1.02
N LEU A 155 3.34 19.45 -2.08
CA LEU A 155 4.78 19.69 -2.02
C LEU A 155 5.09 20.94 -1.21
N GLY A 156 4.38 22.06 -1.41
CA GLY A 156 4.59 23.27 -0.63
C GLY A 156 4.36 23.11 0.87
N ASN A 157 3.54 22.14 1.29
CA ASN A 157 3.29 21.87 2.72
C ASN A 157 4.33 20.92 3.35
N PHE A 158 4.77 19.90 2.62
CA PHE A 158 5.62 18.83 3.17
C PHE A 158 7.09 18.94 2.74
N PHE A 159 7.33 19.53 1.58
CA PHE A 159 8.60 19.61 0.86
C PHE A 159 8.79 21.03 0.29
N ALA A 160 8.56 22.06 1.09
CA ALA A 160 8.64 23.45 0.64
C ALA A 160 10.01 23.75 -0.01
N GLY A 161 10.02 24.21 -1.26
CA GLY A 161 11.24 24.46 -2.04
C GLY A 161 11.70 23.28 -2.89
N SER A 162 11.00 22.14 -2.84
CA SER A 162 11.29 20.99 -3.71
C SER A 162 10.73 21.13 -5.13
N GLU A 163 9.85 22.11 -5.37
CA GLU A 163 9.20 22.35 -6.65
C GLU A 163 10.24 22.59 -7.77
N GLU A 164 11.38 23.19 -7.42
CA GLU A 164 12.48 23.45 -8.34
C GLU A 164 13.22 22.17 -8.78
N ILE A 165 13.17 21.09 -8.02
CA ILE A 165 13.92 19.86 -8.38
C ILE A 165 13.11 18.96 -9.31
N LEU A 166 11.81 19.21 -9.38
CA LEU A 166 10.97 18.70 -10.43
C LEU A 166 11.26 19.37 -11.80
N LEU A 167 12.11 20.40 -11.86
CA LEU A 167 12.56 21.07 -13.10
C LEU A 167 13.55 20.25 -13.93
N ASN A 168 14.32 19.35 -13.31
CA ASN A 168 15.37 18.60 -14.00
C ASN A 168 14.86 17.39 -14.78
N CYS A 169 13.54 17.26 -14.93
CA CYS A 169 12.92 16.11 -15.56
C CYS A 169 12.09 16.56 -16.76
N GLU A 170 12.64 16.26 -17.94
CA GLU A 170 11.96 16.32 -19.25
C GLU A 170 11.46 17.71 -19.68
N GLY A 171 12.41 18.56 -20.07
CA GLY A 171 12.43 19.18 -21.41
C GLY A 171 11.39 20.23 -21.80
N ASP A 172 10.32 20.45 -21.04
CA ASP A 172 9.30 21.43 -21.43
C ASP A 172 8.59 22.02 -20.20
N VAL A 173 8.68 23.34 -20.01
CA VAL A 173 8.01 24.08 -18.91
C VAL A 173 6.49 23.82 -18.90
N SER A 174 5.93 23.51 -20.07
CA SER A 174 4.52 23.14 -20.29
C SER A 174 4.13 21.84 -19.58
N SER A 175 5.05 20.89 -19.40
CA SER A 175 4.80 19.61 -18.74
C SER A 175 4.79 19.75 -17.20
N ARG A 176 5.61 20.65 -16.66
CA ARG A 176 5.74 20.94 -15.22
C ARG A 176 4.45 21.47 -14.61
N ASP A 177 3.91 22.56 -15.16
CA ASP A 177 2.74 23.22 -14.59
C ASP A 177 1.52 22.32 -14.67
N ASN A 178 1.45 21.46 -15.69
CA ASN A 178 0.42 20.45 -15.82
C ASN A 178 0.60 19.31 -14.82
N PHE A 179 1.84 18.85 -14.59
CA PHE A 179 2.13 17.84 -13.58
C PHE A 179 1.77 18.33 -12.18
N LEU A 180 2.22 19.53 -11.79
CA LEU A 180 1.95 20.12 -10.48
C LEU A 180 0.46 20.39 -10.21
N LYS A 181 -0.34 20.62 -11.27
CA LYS A 181 -1.80 20.75 -11.18
C LYS A 181 -2.54 19.42 -11.03
N ARG A 182 -1.89 18.27 -11.24
CA ARG A 182 -2.52 16.96 -11.02
C ARG A 182 -2.93 16.81 -9.57
N LYS A 183 -4.05 16.11 -9.35
CA LYS A 183 -4.47 15.73 -7.99
C LYS A 183 -3.54 14.66 -7.44
N CYS A 184 -3.18 14.73 -6.16
CA CYS A 184 -2.30 13.72 -5.53
C CYS A 184 -2.77 12.29 -5.81
N LYS A 185 -4.08 12.03 -5.60
CA LYS A 185 -4.73 10.74 -5.84
C LYS A 185 -4.76 10.24 -7.30
N SER A 186 -4.31 11.04 -8.28
CA SER A 186 -4.26 10.64 -9.68
C SER A 186 -2.89 10.11 -10.10
N LEU A 187 -1.91 10.10 -9.21
CA LEU A 187 -0.67 9.37 -9.43
C LEU A 187 -0.92 7.86 -9.33
N ASN A 188 -0.29 7.10 -10.21
CA ASN A 188 -0.12 5.66 -10.02
C ASN A 188 1.10 5.40 -9.12
N LEU A 189 1.28 4.16 -8.67
CA LEU A 189 2.35 3.89 -7.71
C LEU A 189 3.75 4.09 -8.29
N ASP A 190 3.98 3.79 -9.57
CA ASP A 190 5.29 4.00 -10.20
C ASP A 190 5.65 5.49 -10.23
N GLU A 191 4.66 6.35 -10.55
CA GLU A 191 4.80 7.80 -10.47
C GLU A 191 5.05 8.27 -9.02
N GLU A 192 4.38 7.67 -8.03
CA GLU A 192 4.62 7.99 -6.62
C GLU A 192 6.04 7.59 -6.17
N ILE A 193 6.54 6.41 -6.56
CA ILE A 193 7.90 5.97 -6.20
C ILE A 193 8.95 6.87 -6.88
N GLN A 194 8.76 7.19 -8.15
CA GLN A 194 9.65 8.09 -8.88
C GLN A 194 9.68 9.49 -8.24
N LEU A 195 8.50 10.03 -7.89
CA LEU A 195 8.39 11.31 -7.19
C LEU A 195 9.11 11.25 -5.84
N PHE A 196 8.87 10.21 -5.05
CA PHE A 196 9.51 10.04 -3.74
C PHE A 196 11.04 9.94 -3.84
N ASN A 197 11.56 9.14 -4.77
CA ASN A 197 13.00 9.02 -5.01
C ASN A 197 13.64 10.36 -5.40
N ARG A 198 12.94 11.17 -6.21
CA ARG A 198 13.41 12.52 -6.58
C ARG A 198 13.41 13.48 -5.41
N LEU A 199 12.33 13.50 -4.63
CA LEU A 199 12.24 14.30 -3.41
C LEU A 199 13.34 13.94 -2.43
N ARG A 200 13.74 12.67 -2.36
CA ARG A 200 14.87 12.22 -1.54
C ARG A 200 16.24 12.67 -2.03
N SER A 201 16.39 12.90 -3.33
CA SER A 201 17.62 13.42 -3.92
C SER A 201 17.77 14.94 -3.75
N TRP A 202 16.74 15.62 -3.25
CA TRP A 202 16.80 17.04 -2.92
C TRP A 202 17.66 17.29 -1.68
N ASP A 203 18.59 18.23 -1.77
CA ASP A 203 19.44 18.66 -0.64
C ASP A 203 18.64 19.13 0.59
N GLY A 204 17.44 19.70 0.41
CA GLY A 204 16.57 20.12 1.53
C GLY A 204 15.72 19.01 2.13
N TYR A 205 15.79 17.77 1.61
CA TYR A 205 14.96 16.66 2.06
C TYR A 205 15.12 16.38 3.57
N GLU A 206 16.34 16.38 4.10
CA GLU A 206 16.58 16.06 5.52
C GLU A 206 15.95 17.06 6.49
N HIS A 207 15.69 18.29 6.03
CA HIS A 207 15.17 19.38 6.84
C HIS A 207 13.71 19.71 6.53
N CYS A 208 13.08 18.96 5.63
CA CYS A 208 11.70 19.23 5.27
C CYS A 208 10.71 18.67 6.31
N ALA A 209 9.52 19.28 6.37
CA ALA A 209 8.47 18.89 7.31
C ALA A 209 8.07 17.42 7.16
N PHE A 210 8.16 16.87 5.94
CA PHE A 210 7.90 15.47 5.68
C PHE A 210 8.78 14.52 6.48
N VAL A 211 10.10 14.73 6.51
CA VAL A 211 11.03 13.79 7.19
C VAL A 211 10.75 13.73 8.68
N HIS A 212 10.46 14.87 9.29
CA HIS A 212 10.07 14.93 10.70
C HIS A 212 8.76 14.19 10.99
N GLU A 213 7.73 14.38 10.16
CA GLU A 213 6.44 13.70 10.34
C GLU A 213 6.51 12.20 10.01
N ALA A 214 7.30 11.82 9.01
CA ALA A 214 7.59 10.43 8.68
C ALA A 214 8.33 9.73 9.84
N GLY A 215 9.29 10.41 10.48
CA GLY A 215 9.99 9.91 11.66
C GLY A 215 9.04 9.57 12.81
N LYS A 216 8.13 10.50 13.17
CA LYS A 216 7.09 10.23 14.18
C LYS A 216 6.17 9.06 13.81
N PHE A 217 5.83 8.93 12.53
CA PHE A 217 5.06 7.80 12.04
C PHE A 217 5.82 6.48 12.22
N VAL A 218 7.13 6.46 11.93
CA VAL A 218 7.98 5.29 12.15
C VAL A 218 8.04 4.92 13.63
N GLU A 219 8.29 5.89 14.50
CA GLU A 219 8.39 5.70 15.97
C GLU A 219 7.09 5.13 16.56
N SER A 220 5.96 5.74 16.22
CA SER A 220 4.63 5.27 16.67
C SER A 220 4.29 3.87 16.12
N SER A 221 4.76 3.54 14.92
CA SER A 221 4.58 2.21 14.34
C SER A 221 5.44 1.14 14.99
N VAL A 222 6.61 1.50 15.53
CA VAL A 222 7.48 0.58 16.29
C VAL A 222 6.90 0.29 17.67
N LEU A 223 6.41 1.32 18.37
CA LEU A 223 5.80 1.17 19.69
C LEU A 223 4.55 0.26 19.64
N ALA A 224 3.73 0.38 18.60
CA ALA A 224 2.54 -0.45 18.42
C ALA A 224 2.82 -1.95 18.19
N VAL A 225 4.06 -2.32 17.84
CA VAL A 225 4.49 -3.72 17.66
C VAL A 225 5.01 -4.32 18.97
N ASN A 226 5.55 -3.49 19.87
CA ASN A 226 6.12 -3.94 21.15
C ASN A 226 5.08 -4.08 22.29
N ASP A 227 3.86 -3.58 22.08
CA ASP A 227 2.75 -3.69 23.03
C ASP A 227 1.81 -4.91 22.75
N ILE A 228 2.31 -5.92 22.01
CA ILE A 228 1.64 -7.22 21.76
C ILE A 228 2.47 -8.33 22.39
#